data_AF-A0AAU4E6T1-F1
#
_entry.id   AF-A0AAU4E6T1-F1
#
_cell.length_a   1.000
_cell.length_b   1.000
_cell.length_c   1.000
_cell.angle_alpha   90.00
_cell.angle_beta   90.00
_cell.angle_gamma   90.00
#
_symmetry.space_group_name_H-M   'P 1'
#
loop_
_entity.id
_entity.type
_entity.pdbx_description
1 polymer ?
#
loop_
_entity_poly.entity_id
_entity_poly.type
_entity_poly.pdbx_seq_one_letter_code
_entity_poly.pdbx_strand_id
1 'polypeptide(L)'
;MALGREDRSEEFLEHARRAYGDLRNPYYGFFADAQENNPWKSLLRGFGEFLDVEEWTDRTDDVSFSYVLSPHRRSRSGWLLWLSAVGPYAFLAYGDDPDTPLARDDVVTDFGEDRPAEEKRIIELLRNAGLTLLSAEEIEMTVDFHPPDGSFPVSAFVMLFSESDVPWWHEG
;
A
#
# COMPACT_ATOMS: atom_id res chain seq x y z
N MET A 1 11.98 10.90 -14.06
CA MET A 1 11.08 12.05 -14.24
C MET A 1 9.83 11.71 -13.45
N ALA A 2 9.44 12.54 -12.49
CA ALA A 2 8.13 12.40 -11.85
C ALA A 2 7.05 12.70 -12.91
N LEU A 3 6.03 11.85 -12.99
CA LEU A 3 4.86 12.08 -13.84
C LEU A 3 4.08 13.30 -13.33
N GLY A 4 3.38 14.00 -14.22
CA GLY A 4 2.41 14.99 -13.79
C GLY A 4 1.28 14.34 -12.99
N ARG A 5 0.59 15.11 -12.14
CA ARG A 5 -0.53 14.58 -11.33
C ARG A 5 -1.62 13.93 -12.19
N GLU A 6 -1.93 14.50 -13.35
CA GLU A 6 -2.91 13.95 -14.30
C GLU A 6 -2.42 12.62 -14.89
N ASP A 7 -1.16 12.54 -15.32
CA ASP A 7 -0.56 11.31 -15.85
C ASP A 7 -0.55 10.18 -14.82
N ARG A 8 -0.32 10.52 -13.55
CA ARG A 8 -0.28 9.55 -12.45
C ARG A 8 -1.66 9.00 -12.11
N SER A 9 -2.69 9.84 -12.14
CA SER A 9 -4.08 9.41 -11.94
C SER A 9 -4.50 8.41 -13.02
N GLU A 10 -4.18 8.71 -14.29
CA GLU A 10 -4.52 7.82 -15.40
C GLU A 10 -3.77 6.49 -15.30
N GLU A 11 -2.50 6.49 -14.87
CA GLU A 11 -1.75 5.26 -14.60
C GLU A 11 -2.46 4.37 -13.56
N PHE A 12 -2.88 4.95 -12.43
CA PHE A 12 -3.63 4.21 -11.41
C PHE A 12 -4.94 3.64 -11.97
N LEU A 13 -5.69 4.44 -12.73
CA LEU A 13 -6.93 4.01 -13.35
C LEU A 13 -6.72 2.90 -14.39
N GLU A 14 -5.62 2.93 -15.15
CA GLU A 14 -5.27 1.84 -16.06
C GLU A 14 -5.03 0.52 -15.33
N HIS A 15 -4.27 0.55 -14.23
CA HIS A 15 -4.06 -0.64 -13.40
C HIS A 15 -5.36 -1.13 -12.77
N ALA A 16 -6.17 -0.21 -12.24
CA ALA A 16 -7.49 -0.50 -11.72
C ALA A 16 -8.39 -1.16 -12.77
N ARG A 17 -8.44 -0.65 -14.02
CA ARG A 17 -9.26 -1.25 -15.08
C ARG A 17 -8.80 -2.66 -15.45
N ARG A 18 -7.51 -2.96 -15.34
CA ARG A 18 -6.97 -4.31 -15.59
C ARG A 18 -7.35 -5.29 -14.48
N ALA A 19 -7.38 -4.84 -13.22
CA ALA A 19 -7.72 -5.69 -12.08
C ALA A 19 -9.25 -5.83 -11.90
N TYR A 20 -9.95 -4.70 -11.80
CA TYR A 20 -11.38 -4.62 -11.52
C TYR A 20 -12.29 -4.78 -12.74
N GLY A 21 -11.77 -4.53 -13.95
CA GLY A 21 -12.60 -4.40 -15.14
C GLY A 21 -13.31 -3.04 -15.21
N ASP A 22 -14.64 -3.05 -15.14
CA ASP A 22 -15.44 -1.82 -15.17
C ASP A 22 -15.38 -1.09 -13.82
N LEU A 23 -14.75 0.09 -13.77
CA LEU A 23 -14.59 0.85 -12.52
C LEU A 23 -15.90 1.41 -11.96
N ARG A 24 -17.00 1.33 -12.71
CA ARG A 24 -18.35 1.67 -12.23
C ARG A 24 -19.10 0.48 -11.66
N ASN A 25 -18.60 -0.72 -11.90
CA ASN A 25 -19.12 -1.97 -11.38
C ASN A 25 -17.94 -2.95 -11.17
N PRO A 26 -17.03 -2.63 -10.23
CA PRO A 26 -15.76 -3.32 -10.10
C PRO A 26 -15.94 -4.78 -9.69
N TYR A 27 -15.14 -5.66 -10.30
CA TYR A 27 -15.08 -7.07 -9.95
C TYR A 27 -13.86 -7.37 -9.07
N TYR A 28 -14.08 -7.92 -7.88
CA TYR A 28 -13.04 -8.15 -6.88
C TYR A 28 -12.47 -9.58 -6.87
N GLY A 29 -12.97 -10.47 -7.73
CA GLY A 29 -12.57 -11.88 -7.70
C GLY A 29 -11.08 -12.14 -8.01
N PHE A 30 -10.38 -11.18 -8.63
CA PHE A 30 -8.94 -11.28 -8.86
C PHE A 30 -8.13 -11.35 -7.56
N PHE A 31 -8.65 -10.84 -6.45
CA PHE A 31 -7.91 -10.84 -5.18
C PHE A 31 -7.83 -12.24 -4.58
N ALA A 32 -8.85 -13.08 -4.74
CA ALA A 32 -8.79 -14.48 -4.34
C ALA A 32 -7.66 -15.21 -5.06
N ASP A 33 -7.49 -14.98 -6.36
CA ASP A 33 -6.38 -15.52 -7.13
C ASP A 33 -5.02 -14.98 -6.64
N ALA A 34 -4.95 -13.70 -6.28
CA ALA A 34 -3.73 -13.11 -5.71
C ALA A 34 -3.37 -13.74 -4.37
N GLN A 35 -4.35 -13.98 -3.49
CA GLN A 35 -4.15 -14.62 -2.20
C GLN A 35 -3.62 -16.06 -2.35
N GLU A 36 -4.21 -16.84 -3.27
CA GLU A 36 -3.79 -18.22 -3.52
C GLU A 36 -2.35 -18.29 -4.06
N ASN A 37 -1.99 -17.37 -4.95
CA ASN A 37 -0.67 -17.37 -5.59
C ASN A 37 0.42 -16.70 -4.74
N ASN A 38 0.04 -15.89 -3.74
CA ASN A 38 0.92 -15.12 -2.88
C ASN A 38 2.08 -14.47 -3.66
N PRO A 39 1.80 -13.43 -4.49
CA PRO A 39 2.79 -12.81 -5.37
C PRO A 39 3.97 -12.23 -4.58
N TRP A 40 3.79 -11.93 -3.30
CA TRP A 40 4.77 -11.26 -2.45
C TRP A 40 5.65 -12.21 -1.64
N LYS A 41 5.45 -13.53 -1.74
CA LYS A 41 6.20 -14.54 -0.95
C LYS A 41 7.72 -14.35 -0.97
N SER A 42 8.30 -14.05 -2.13
CA SER A 42 9.75 -13.83 -2.25
C SER A 42 10.22 -12.55 -1.55
N LEU A 43 9.41 -11.49 -1.61
CA LEU A 43 9.67 -10.21 -0.95
C LEU A 43 9.59 -10.36 0.57
N LEU A 44 8.54 -11.01 1.08
CA LEU A 44 8.35 -11.26 2.52
C LEU A 44 9.47 -12.10 3.11
N ARG A 45 9.97 -13.10 2.36
CA ARG A 45 11.17 -13.86 2.77
C ARG A 45 12.39 -12.95 2.89
N GLY A 46 12.55 -11.97 2.00
CA GLY A 46 13.63 -10.99 2.06
C GLY A 46 13.55 -10.09 3.30
N PHE A 47 12.35 -9.65 3.67
CA PHE A 47 12.13 -8.92 4.93
C PHE A 47 12.45 -9.78 6.16
N GLY A 48 12.00 -11.04 6.16
CA GLY A 48 12.22 -11.99 7.25
C GLY A 48 13.68 -12.32 7.56
N GLU A 49 14.65 -11.88 6.75
CA GLU A 49 16.08 -12.01 7.04
C GLU A 49 16.57 -11.01 8.10
N PHE A 50 15.86 -9.90 8.32
CA PHE A 50 16.28 -8.83 9.23
C PHE A 50 15.14 -8.18 10.03
N LEU A 51 13.89 -8.54 9.74
CA LEU A 51 12.69 -8.06 10.42
C LEU A 51 11.83 -9.25 10.85
N ASP A 52 11.10 -9.05 11.94
CA ASP A 52 9.90 -9.82 12.23
C ASP A 52 8.77 -9.29 11.34
N VAL A 53 8.06 -10.20 10.67
CA VAL A 53 6.99 -9.87 9.71
C VAL A 53 5.70 -10.50 10.21
N GLU A 54 4.71 -9.69 10.52
CA GLU A 54 3.38 -10.10 10.95
C GLU A 54 2.35 -9.70 9.88
N GLU A 55 1.54 -10.65 9.43
CA GLU A 55 0.46 -10.42 8.46
C GLU A 55 -0.83 -10.07 9.22
N TRP A 56 -1.49 -8.98 8.82
CA TRP A 56 -2.78 -8.56 9.37
C TRP A 56 -3.84 -8.30 8.28
N THR A 57 -3.61 -8.82 7.07
CA THR A 57 -4.51 -8.67 5.92
C THR A 57 -5.94 -9.14 6.22
N ASP A 58 -6.96 -8.31 5.96
CA ASP A 58 -8.35 -8.75 5.98
C ASP A 58 -8.68 -9.46 4.67
N ARG A 59 -8.83 -10.79 4.77
CA ARG A 59 -9.05 -11.61 3.58
C ARG A 59 -10.45 -11.50 2.98
N THR A 60 -11.37 -10.82 3.66
CA THR A 60 -12.77 -10.74 3.26
C THR A 60 -13.14 -9.46 2.53
N ASP A 61 -12.42 -8.36 2.76
CA ASP A 61 -12.78 -7.04 2.22
C ASP A 61 -11.61 -6.28 1.56
N ASP A 62 -10.38 -6.81 1.66
CA ASP A 62 -9.21 -6.10 1.12
C ASP A 62 -8.93 -6.42 -0.36
N VAL A 63 -8.22 -5.50 -1.02
CA VAL A 63 -7.53 -5.74 -2.31
C VAL A 63 -6.03 -5.54 -2.17
N SER A 64 -5.53 -5.65 -0.94
CA SER A 64 -4.13 -5.50 -0.61
C SER A 64 -3.70 -6.51 0.43
N PHE A 65 -2.39 -6.62 0.61
CA PHE A 65 -1.79 -7.40 1.67
C PHE A 65 -1.11 -6.46 2.63
N SER A 66 -1.51 -6.55 3.90
CA SER A 66 -1.08 -5.65 4.96
C SER A 66 -0.21 -6.39 5.97
N TYR A 67 0.91 -5.75 6.35
CA TYR A 67 1.93 -6.33 7.22
C TYR A 67 2.43 -5.30 8.25
N VAL A 68 2.81 -5.80 9.43
CA VAL A 68 3.65 -5.09 10.39
C VAL A 68 5.08 -5.61 10.24
N LEU A 69 6.02 -4.69 10.09
CA LEU A 69 7.44 -4.97 9.97
C LEU A 69 8.17 -4.42 11.21
N SER A 70 8.79 -5.29 11.99
CA SER A 70 9.48 -4.92 13.23
C SER A 70 10.96 -5.31 13.20
N PRO A 71 11.91 -4.47 13.63
CA PRO A 71 13.29 -4.89 13.77
C PRO A 71 13.44 -6.03 14.80
N HIS A 72 14.17 -7.10 14.47
CA HIS A 72 14.41 -8.23 15.38
C HIS A 72 14.97 -7.82 16.76
N ARG A 73 15.72 -6.72 16.80
CA ARG A 73 16.21 -6.14 18.05
C ARG A 73 15.25 -5.03 18.44
N ARG A 74 14.45 -5.27 19.50
CA ARG A 74 13.46 -4.37 20.12
C ARG A 74 14.03 -2.99 20.48
N SER A 75 14.28 -2.16 19.48
CA SER A 75 15.01 -0.90 19.65
C SER A 75 14.30 0.31 19.06
N ARG A 76 13.28 0.15 18.20
CA ARG A 76 12.58 1.27 17.57
C ARG A 76 11.18 0.87 17.10
N SER A 77 10.38 1.89 16.81
CA SER A 77 9.12 1.87 16.05
C SER A 77 9.25 1.01 14.80
N GLY A 78 8.20 0.25 14.48
CA GLY A 78 8.10 -0.57 13.27
C GLY A 78 7.62 0.21 12.06
N TRP A 79 7.26 -0.53 11.03
CA TRP A 79 6.58 -0.01 9.85
C TRP A 79 5.31 -0.81 9.56
N LEU A 80 4.29 -0.12 9.09
CA LEU A 80 3.11 -0.72 8.46
C LEU A 80 3.30 -0.69 6.95
N LEU A 81 3.09 -1.84 6.31
CA LEU A 81 3.26 -2.02 4.87
C LEU A 81 1.99 -2.56 4.24
N TRP A 82 1.49 -1.88 3.22
CA TRP A 82 0.42 -2.36 2.34
C TRP A 82 1.00 -2.64 0.94
N LEU A 83 0.64 -3.80 0.38
CA LEU A 83 1.01 -4.23 -0.97
C LEU A 83 -0.26 -4.41 -1.80
N SER A 84 -0.44 -3.58 -2.83
CA SER A 84 -1.65 -3.61 -3.65
C SER A 84 -1.69 -4.87 -4.52
N ALA A 85 -2.86 -5.50 -4.63
CA ALA A 85 -3.11 -6.53 -5.64
C ALA A 85 -3.55 -5.94 -7.00
N VAL A 86 -3.88 -4.64 -7.05
CA VAL A 86 -4.38 -3.93 -8.24
C VAL A 86 -3.26 -3.55 -9.19
N GLY A 87 -2.08 -3.25 -8.65
CA GLY A 87 -0.93 -2.80 -9.43
C GLY A 87 0.37 -2.92 -8.65
N PRO A 88 1.50 -2.50 -9.25
CA PRO A 88 2.81 -2.59 -8.63
C PRO A 88 3.03 -1.47 -7.60
N TYR A 89 2.12 -1.36 -6.62
CA TYR A 89 2.09 -0.26 -5.67
C TYR A 89 2.27 -0.77 -4.25
N ALA A 90 3.04 -0.02 -3.47
CA ALA A 90 3.22 -0.23 -2.05
C ALA A 90 2.98 1.08 -1.31
N PHE A 91 2.47 0.98 -0.09
CA PHE A 91 2.37 2.09 0.85
C PHE A 91 3.07 1.68 2.13
N LEU A 92 3.97 2.52 2.63
CA LEU A 92 4.80 2.27 3.80
C LEU A 92 4.68 3.46 4.75
N ALA A 93 4.37 3.20 6.01
CA ALA A 93 4.29 4.21 7.05
C ALA A 93 5.02 3.74 8.31
N TYR A 94 5.49 4.68 9.14
CA TYR A 94 5.93 4.35 10.48
C TYR A 94 4.74 3.94 11.35
N GLY A 95 4.90 2.83 12.09
CA GLY A 95 3.86 2.31 12.97
C GLY A 95 4.17 0.86 13.34
N ASP A 96 3.88 0.49 14.59
CA ASP A 96 4.06 -0.87 15.12
C ASP A 96 2.73 -1.55 15.49
N ASP A 97 1.62 -0.82 15.36
CA ASP A 97 0.27 -1.30 15.64
C ASP A 97 -0.69 -0.78 14.55
N PRO A 98 -1.38 -1.66 13.81
CA PRO A 98 -2.32 -1.26 12.77
C PRO A 98 -3.55 -0.51 13.31
N ASP A 99 -3.86 -0.62 14.61
CA ASP A 99 -4.97 0.10 15.25
C ASP A 99 -4.57 1.53 15.67
N THR A 100 -3.28 1.89 15.55
CA THR A 100 -2.81 3.24 15.87
C THR A 100 -3.04 4.17 14.68
N PRO A 101 -3.73 5.32 14.86
CA PRO A 101 -3.91 6.30 13.80
C PRO A 101 -2.58 6.75 13.20
N LEU A 102 -2.49 6.71 11.88
CA LEU A 102 -1.36 7.26 11.14
C LEU A 102 -1.56 8.74 10.88
N ALA A 103 -0.47 9.51 10.91
CA ALA A 103 -0.41 10.86 10.41
C ALA A 103 0.22 10.90 9.01
N ARG A 104 -0.07 11.96 8.25
CA ARG A 104 0.54 12.20 6.93
C ARG A 104 2.07 12.16 6.94
N ASP A 105 2.68 12.66 8.02
CA ASP A 105 4.15 12.72 8.18
C ASP A 105 4.78 11.35 8.49
N ASP A 106 3.98 10.33 8.78
CA ASP A 106 4.48 8.97 9.00
C ASP A 106 4.80 8.23 7.70
N VAL A 107 4.36 8.76 6.54
CA VAL A 107 4.57 8.11 5.24
C VAL A 107 6.05 8.12 4.85
N VAL A 108 6.55 6.95 4.49
CA VAL A 108 7.90 6.74 3.98
C VAL A 108 7.85 6.72 2.46
N THR A 109 8.54 7.65 1.81
CA THR A 109 8.43 7.86 0.35
C THR A 109 9.76 7.78 -0.40
N ASP A 110 10.91 7.89 0.30
CA ASP A 110 12.21 8.04 -0.37
C ASP A 110 13.44 7.57 0.42
N PHE A 111 14.59 7.61 -0.28
CA PHE A 111 15.92 7.42 0.29
C PHE A 111 16.45 8.73 0.87
N GLY A 112 15.98 9.13 2.05
CA GLY A 112 16.70 10.12 2.83
C GLY A 112 18.09 9.60 3.25
N GLU A 113 19.14 10.39 3.08
CA GLU A 113 20.50 10.00 3.51
C GLU A 113 20.57 9.68 5.01
N ASP A 114 19.70 10.28 5.81
CA ASP A 114 19.62 10.11 7.26
C ASP A 114 18.67 8.98 7.72
N ARG A 115 18.04 8.23 6.79
CA ARG A 115 17.14 7.14 7.17
C ARG A 115 17.89 5.96 7.83
N PRO A 116 17.25 5.23 8.76
CA PRO A 116 17.79 3.99 9.33
C PRO A 116 18.20 2.98 8.24
N ALA A 117 19.21 2.16 8.53
CA ALA A 117 19.72 1.18 7.56
C ALA A 117 18.67 0.13 7.18
N GLU A 118 17.84 -0.26 8.15
CA GLU A 118 16.74 -1.20 7.98
C GLU A 118 15.70 -0.66 7.00
N GLU A 119 15.32 0.61 7.15
CA GLU A 119 14.36 1.27 6.26
C GLU A 119 14.88 1.37 4.83
N LYS A 120 16.14 1.79 4.64
CA LYS A 120 16.76 1.82 3.32
C LYS A 120 16.71 0.44 2.67
N ARG A 121 16.97 -0.63 3.44
CA ARG A 121 16.89 -2.01 2.97
C ARG A 121 15.46 -2.43 2.62
N ILE A 122 14.45 -1.98 3.36
CA ILE A 122 13.03 -2.21 3.03
C ILE A 122 12.71 -1.58 1.66
N ILE A 123 13.05 -0.30 1.48
CA ILE A 123 12.80 0.44 0.24
C ILE A 123 13.52 -0.20 -0.95
N GLU A 124 14.78 -0.63 -0.77
CA GLU A 124 15.53 -1.35 -1.80
C GLU A 124 14.83 -2.66 -2.21
N LEU A 125 14.34 -3.45 -1.24
CA LEU A 125 13.64 -4.70 -1.53
C LEU A 125 12.32 -4.47 -2.27
N LEU A 126 11.53 -3.47 -1.86
CA LEU A 126 10.29 -3.09 -2.55
C LEU A 126 10.60 -2.72 -4.01
N ARG A 127 11.59 -1.85 -4.23
CA ARG A 127 11.98 -1.43 -5.58
C ARG A 127 12.50 -2.58 -6.43
N ASN A 128 13.31 -3.47 -5.86
CA ASN A 128 13.84 -4.65 -6.56
C ASN A 128 12.74 -5.65 -6.91
N ALA A 129 11.64 -5.68 -6.15
CA ALA A 129 10.43 -6.43 -6.48
C ALA A 129 9.58 -5.74 -7.57
N GLY A 130 9.99 -4.57 -8.07
CA GLY A 130 9.26 -3.81 -9.09
C GLY A 130 8.12 -2.97 -8.54
N LEU A 131 8.03 -2.80 -7.22
CA LEU A 131 7.00 -1.99 -6.58
C LEU A 131 7.37 -0.51 -6.61
N THR A 132 6.34 0.32 -6.74
CA THR A 132 6.39 1.77 -6.63
C THR A 132 5.84 2.16 -5.27
N LEU A 133 6.68 2.79 -4.46
CA LEU A 133 6.29 3.30 -3.15
C LEU A 133 5.52 4.61 -3.32
N LEU A 134 4.30 4.67 -2.78
CA LEU A 134 3.41 5.81 -2.96
C LEU A 134 3.61 6.87 -1.87
N SER A 135 3.50 8.13 -2.27
CA SER A 135 3.50 9.28 -1.34
C SER A 135 2.14 9.54 -0.71
N ALA A 136 2.13 10.31 0.39
CA ALA A 136 0.90 10.83 0.97
C ALA A 136 0.04 11.56 -0.07
N GLU A 137 0.65 12.43 -0.88
CA GLU A 137 -0.06 13.17 -1.94
C GLU A 137 -0.70 12.24 -2.97
N GLU A 138 -0.01 11.15 -3.33
CA GLU A 138 -0.48 10.19 -4.33
C GLU A 138 -1.66 9.38 -3.82
N ILE A 139 -1.61 8.86 -2.60
CA ILE A 139 -2.71 8.07 -2.04
C ILE A 139 -3.95 8.94 -1.77
N GLU A 140 -3.77 10.23 -1.50
CA GLU A 140 -4.83 11.22 -1.33
C GLU A 140 -5.49 11.65 -2.66
N MET A 141 -4.92 11.27 -3.80
CA MET A 141 -5.47 11.68 -5.08
C MET A 141 -6.87 11.13 -5.27
N THR A 142 -7.84 12.02 -5.52
CA THR A 142 -9.19 11.64 -5.91
C THR A 142 -9.19 11.02 -7.31
N VAL A 143 -9.88 9.89 -7.47
CA VAL A 143 -9.96 9.10 -8.72
C VAL A 143 -11.41 8.80 -9.11
N ASP A 144 -11.67 8.55 -10.42
CA ASP A 144 -12.99 8.15 -10.92
C ASP A 144 -13.21 6.63 -10.76
N PHE A 145 -13.37 6.19 -9.51
CA PHE A 145 -13.63 4.80 -9.12
C PHE A 145 -14.89 4.74 -8.25
N HIS A 146 -15.84 3.84 -8.57
CA HIS A 146 -17.12 3.71 -7.87
C HIS A 146 -17.17 2.36 -7.14
N PRO A 147 -16.75 2.29 -5.87
CA PRO A 147 -16.90 1.10 -5.06
C PRO A 147 -18.38 0.68 -4.87
N PRO A 148 -18.64 -0.59 -4.51
CA PRO A 148 -19.99 -1.13 -4.32
C PRO A 148 -20.84 -0.43 -3.26
N ASP A 149 -20.21 0.22 -2.27
CA ASP A 149 -20.89 0.98 -1.22
C ASP A 149 -21.49 2.31 -1.73
N GLY A 150 -21.17 2.69 -2.98
CA GLY A 150 -21.62 3.92 -3.62
C GLY A 150 -20.87 5.17 -3.17
N SER A 151 -19.80 5.04 -2.39
CA SER A 151 -18.93 6.17 -2.04
C SER A 151 -18.26 6.70 -3.31
N PHE A 152 -18.43 8.00 -3.58
CA PHE A 152 -17.83 8.63 -4.76
C PHE A 152 -17.76 10.16 -4.60
N PRO A 153 -16.66 10.80 -5.01
CA PRO A 153 -15.41 10.18 -5.48
C PRO A 153 -14.56 9.64 -4.31
N VAL A 154 -13.66 8.70 -4.58
CA VAL A 154 -12.77 8.12 -3.56
C VAL A 154 -11.31 8.46 -3.81
N SER A 155 -10.47 8.21 -2.80
CA SER A 155 -9.02 8.34 -2.90
C SER A 155 -8.39 7.17 -3.65
N ALA A 156 -7.19 7.38 -4.20
CA ALA A 156 -6.38 6.33 -4.78
C ALA A 156 -6.03 5.26 -3.73
N PHE A 157 -5.95 5.64 -2.45
CA PHE A 157 -5.79 4.69 -1.35
C PHE A 157 -6.91 3.65 -1.31
N VAL A 158 -8.17 4.09 -1.27
CA VAL A 158 -9.34 3.18 -1.27
C VAL A 158 -9.31 2.28 -2.49
N MET A 159 -9.07 2.84 -3.68
CA MET A 159 -9.03 2.06 -4.92
C MET A 159 -7.91 1.01 -4.95
N LEU A 160 -6.73 1.31 -4.40
CA LEU A 160 -5.55 0.44 -4.50
C LEU A 160 -5.42 -0.54 -3.33
N PHE A 161 -6.02 -0.23 -2.18
CA PHE A 161 -5.84 -0.99 -0.95
C PHE A 161 -7.15 -1.47 -0.29
N SER A 162 -8.32 -1.00 -0.73
CA SER A 162 -9.68 -1.33 -0.24
C SER A 162 -10.01 -0.84 1.17
N GLU A 163 -9.19 0.05 1.72
CA GLU A 163 -9.44 0.66 3.01
C GLU A 163 -10.58 1.67 2.91
N SER A 164 -11.37 1.83 3.98
CA SER A 164 -12.56 2.71 3.98
C SER A 164 -12.23 4.18 3.78
N ASP A 165 -11.02 4.63 4.15
CA ASP A 165 -10.52 5.97 3.83
C ASP A 165 -8.99 6.05 3.94
N VAL A 166 -8.40 7.20 3.56
CA VAL A 166 -7.01 7.55 3.88
C VAL A 166 -6.88 7.64 5.41
N PRO A 167 -5.86 7.01 6.03
CA PRO A 167 -5.79 6.84 7.48
C PRO A 167 -5.94 8.13 8.31
N TRP A 168 -5.48 9.28 7.79
CA TRP A 168 -5.53 10.58 8.47
C TRP A 168 -6.65 11.54 8.01
N TRP A 169 -7.52 11.17 7.06
CA TRP A 169 -8.58 12.08 6.59
C TRP A 169 -9.68 12.36 7.61
N HIS A 170 -9.75 11.59 8.69
CA HIS A 170 -10.70 11.77 9.79
C HIS A 170 -10.13 12.55 10.98
N GLU A 171 -8.92 13.12 10.88
CA GLU A 171 -8.44 14.11 11.85
C GLU A 171 -9.15 15.47 11.63
N GLY A 172 -10.38 15.58 12.13
CA GLY A 172 -11.23 16.77 12.05
C GLY A 172 -12.12 16.97 13.28
#